data_AF-A0AAE3WC57-F1
#
_entry.id   AF-A0AAE3WC57-F1
#
_cell.length_a   1.000
_cell.length_b   1.000
_cell.length_c   1.000
_cell.angle_alpha   90.00
_cell.angle_beta   90.00
_cell.angle_gamma   90.00
#
_symmetry.space_group_name_H-M   'P 1'
#
loop_
_entity.id
_entity.type
_entity.pdbx_description
1 polymer ?
#
loop_
_entity_poly.entity_id
_entity_poly.type
_entity_poly.pdbx_seq_one_letter_code
_entity_poly.pdbx_strand_id
1 'polypeptide(L)'
;MRRFQRVGLGVVLTFLTGPVYADEQGVFVAGTQPSERPANAPVVENYDKGGAWYARALSGVSKPYPYSLRFLEDQGGWFNPFIKPGMTGPYDIRGWH
;
A
#
# COMPACT_ATOMS: atom_id res chain seq x y z
N MET A 1 -43.80 -71.12 -31.52
CA MET A 1 -43.36 -71.44 -30.14
C MET A 1 -42.37 -70.37 -29.69
N ARG A 2 -42.49 -69.93 -28.44
CA ARG A 2 -41.85 -68.77 -27.80
C ARG A 2 -40.32 -68.86 -27.76
N ARG A 3 -39.65 -67.71 -27.84
CA ARG A 3 -38.76 -67.18 -26.78
C ARG A 3 -38.34 -65.74 -27.11
N PHE A 4 -38.91 -64.82 -26.33
CA PHE A 4 -38.46 -63.43 -26.22
C PHE A 4 -37.12 -63.41 -25.49
N GLN A 5 -36.11 -62.74 -26.04
CA GLN A 5 -34.91 -62.35 -25.29
C GLN A 5 -34.87 -60.82 -25.27
N ARG A 6 -35.26 -60.25 -24.13
CA ARG A 6 -35.03 -58.84 -23.79
C ARG A 6 -33.57 -58.73 -23.37
N VAL A 7 -32.73 -58.05 -24.16
CA VAL A 7 -31.38 -57.67 -23.72
C VAL A 7 -31.47 -56.24 -23.22
N GLY A 8 -31.24 -56.08 -21.92
CA GLY A 8 -31.39 -54.84 -21.18
C GLY A 8 -30.35 -53.78 -21.56
N LEU A 9 -30.84 -52.55 -21.62
CA LEU A 9 -30.10 -51.30 -21.66
C LEU A 9 -29.22 -51.16 -20.41
N GLY A 10 -27.90 -51.11 -20.57
CA GLY A 10 -26.96 -50.76 -19.51
C GLY A 10 -26.17 -49.52 -19.91
N VAL A 11 -26.66 -48.33 -19.52
CA VAL A 11 -25.88 -47.09 -19.59
C VAL A 11 -24.96 -47.07 -18.37
N VAL A 12 -23.66 -47.30 -18.58
CA VAL A 12 -22.63 -47.11 -17.55
C VAL A 12 -22.20 -45.64 -17.60
N LEU A 13 -22.69 -44.84 -16.65
CA LEU A 13 -22.25 -43.46 -16.45
C LEU A 13 -21.05 -43.48 -15.49
N THR A 14 -19.84 -43.46 -16.04
CA THR A 14 -18.60 -43.37 -15.26
C THR A 14 -18.43 -41.93 -14.77
N PHE A 15 -18.65 -41.69 -13.47
CA PHE A 15 -18.31 -40.43 -12.83
C PHE A 15 -16.79 -40.31 -12.73
N LEU A 16 -16.19 -39.46 -13.56
CA LEU A 16 -14.80 -39.00 -13.43
C LEU A 16 -14.71 -38.01 -12.26
N THR A 17 -14.65 -38.52 -11.02
CA THR A 17 -14.29 -37.71 -9.85
C THR A 17 -12.78 -37.62 -9.74
N GLY A 18 -12.18 -36.64 -10.43
CA GLY A 18 -10.78 -36.27 -10.21
C GLY A 18 -10.64 -35.54 -8.86
N PRO A 19 -9.51 -35.68 -8.15
CA PRO A 19 -9.26 -34.88 -6.95
C PRO A 19 -9.15 -33.41 -7.34
N VAL A 20 -10.00 -32.57 -6.75
CA VAL A 20 -9.79 -31.12 -6.74
C VAL A 20 -8.69 -30.86 -5.72
N TYR A 21 -7.48 -30.58 -6.18
CA TYR A 21 -6.44 -30.04 -5.32
C TYR A 21 -6.83 -28.59 -4.99
N ALA A 22 -7.31 -28.37 -3.77
CA ALA A 22 -7.39 -27.03 -3.21
C ALA A 22 -5.95 -26.54 -3.04
N ASP A 23 -5.65 -25.41 -3.67
CA ASP A 23 -4.34 -24.80 -3.57
C ASP A 23 -4.14 -24.33 -2.12
N GLU A 24 -3.12 -24.87 -1.43
CA GLU A 24 -2.86 -24.66 0.00
C GLU A 24 -2.25 -23.26 0.26
N GLN A 25 -2.66 -22.24 -0.50
CA GLN A 25 -2.42 -20.88 -0.05
C GLN A 25 -3.45 -20.56 1.01
N GLY A 26 -3.09 -20.87 2.27
CA GLY A 26 -3.78 -20.33 3.42
C GLY A 26 -4.07 -18.83 3.22
N VAL A 27 -5.21 -18.37 3.73
CA VAL A 27 -5.67 -16.97 3.59
C VAL A 27 -4.50 -16.03 3.89
N PHE A 28 -4.11 -15.19 2.91
CA PHE A 28 -3.03 -14.25 3.10
C PHE A 28 -3.44 -13.17 4.11
N VAL A 29 -2.80 -13.20 5.28
CA VAL A 29 -2.96 -12.20 6.34
C VAL A 29 -1.63 -11.48 6.52
N ALA A 30 -1.58 -10.21 6.15
CA ALA A 30 -0.39 -9.38 6.32
C ALA A 30 -0.16 -9.01 7.80
N GLY A 31 1.09 -8.72 8.18
CA GLY A 31 1.43 -8.17 9.49
C GLY A 31 1.47 -9.18 10.65
N THR A 32 1.42 -10.49 10.38
CA THR A 32 1.57 -11.56 11.39
C THR A 32 2.99 -11.63 11.98
N GLN A 33 3.99 -11.13 11.25
CA GLN A 33 5.37 -10.99 11.69
C GLN A 33 5.75 -9.49 11.67
N PRO A 34 5.42 -8.72 12.71
CA PRO A 34 5.59 -7.26 12.69
C PRO A 34 7.05 -6.80 12.67
N SER A 35 7.98 -7.66 13.09
CA SER A 35 9.43 -7.40 12.99
C SER A 35 9.98 -7.56 11.57
N GLU A 36 9.21 -8.16 10.66
CA GLU A 36 9.64 -8.44 9.30
C GLU A 36 8.96 -7.52 8.31
N ARG A 37 9.78 -6.83 7.51
CA ARG A 37 9.29 -6.10 6.35
C ARG A 37 9.14 -7.09 5.18
N PRO A 38 8.01 -7.11 4.46
CA PRO A 38 7.85 -7.98 3.30
C PRO A 38 8.95 -7.74 2.27
N ALA A 39 9.49 -8.81 1.69
CA ALA A 39 10.62 -8.74 0.75
C ALA A 39 10.35 -7.81 -0.45
N ASN A 40 9.10 -7.76 -0.92
CA ASN A 40 8.69 -6.94 -2.07
C ASN A 40 8.03 -5.63 -1.66
N ALA A 41 8.21 -5.16 -0.42
CA ALA A 41 7.61 -3.91 0.03
C ALA A 41 8.26 -2.70 -0.69
N PRO A 42 7.47 -1.82 -1.32
CA PRO A 42 7.98 -0.64 -2.03
C PRO A 42 8.86 0.24 -1.15
N VAL A 43 10.04 0.63 -1.63
CA VAL A 43 10.97 1.54 -0.92
C VAL A 43 10.97 2.89 -1.63
N VAL A 44 10.90 3.97 -0.86
CA VAL A 44 11.12 5.32 -1.39
C VAL A 44 12.63 5.56 -1.40
N GLU A 45 13.23 5.54 -2.59
CA GLU A 45 14.67 5.77 -2.76
C GLU A 45 15.03 7.26 -2.78
N ASN A 46 14.13 8.10 -3.29
CA ASN A 46 14.32 9.54 -3.37
C ASN A 46 13.01 10.26 -3.05
N TYR A 47 13.12 11.40 -2.37
CA TYR A 47 12.01 12.31 -2.12
C TYR A 47 12.31 13.64 -2.80
N ASP A 48 11.71 13.84 -3.99
CA ASP A 48 11.99 15.02 -4.80
C ASP A 48 11.36 16.28 -4.17
N LYS A 49 12.22 17.27 -3.91
CA LYS A 49 11.85 18.59 -3.38
C LYS A 49 12.02 19.63 -4.48
N GLY A 50 11.22 19.53 -5.53
CA GLY A 50 11.22 20.50 -6.62
C GLY A 50 10.83 21.92 -6.18
N GLY A 51 10.91 22.89 -7.10
CA GLY A 51 10.64 24.31 -6.81
C GLY A 51 9.26 24.57 -6.19
N ALA A 52 8.22 23.84 -6.59
CA ALA A 52 6.89 23.95 -6.01
C ALA A 52 6.85 23.55 -4.53
N TRP A 53 7.65 22.54 -4.14
CA TRP A 53 7.78 22.12 -2.76
C TRP A 53 8.39 23.23 -1.90
N TYR A 54 9.49 23.84 -2.35
CA TYR A 54 10.13 24.94 -1.64
C TYR A 54 9.27 26.20 -1.60
N ALA A 55 8.59 26.55 -2.69
CA ALA A 55 7.68 27.69 -2.74
C ALA A 55 6.59 27.57 -1.67
N ARG A 56 6.05 26.35 -1.49
CA ARG A 56 5.13 26.06 -0.39
C ARG A 56 5.84 26.11 0.96
N ALA A 57 6.95 25.38 1.14
CA ALA A 57 7.62 25.24 2.43
C ALA A 57 8.08 26.58 3.04
N LEU A 58 8.50 27.52 2.17
CA LEU A 58 9.02 28.84 2.53
C LEU A 58 7.97 29.96 2.44
N SER A 59 6.70 29.61 2.21
CA SER A 59 5.62 30.59 2.11
C SER A 59 5.55 31.43 3.40
N GLY A 60 5.48 32.76 3.27
CA GLY A 60 5.49 33.69 4.41
C GLY A 60 6.87 33.98 5.00
N VAL A 61 7.93 33.33 4.54
CA VAL A 61 9.31 33.57 5.00
C VAL A 61 10.03 34.51 4.02
N SER A 62 10.55 35.62 4.53
CA SER A 62 11.35 36.57 3.75
C SER A 62 12.83 36.15 3.68
N LYS A 63 13.52 36.61 2.63
CA LYS A 63 14.97 36.45 2.50
C LYS A 63 15.71 37.50 3.36
N PRO A 64 16.94 37.21 3.84
CA PRO A 64 17.63 35.93 3.74
C PRO A 64 16.96 34.86 4.60
N TYR A 65 16.88 33.64 4.10
CA TYR A 65 16.29 32.55 4.88
C TYR A 65 17.17 32.25 6.09
N PRO A 66 16.58 32.15 7.30
CA PRO A 66 17.35 31.88 8.49
C PRO A 66 17.96 30.47 8.45
N TYR A 67 19.17 30.33 8.99
CA TYR A 67 19.90 29.05 9.02
C TYR A 67 19.09 27.93 9.68
N SER A 68 18.22 28.27 10.63
CA SER A 68 17.32 27.32 11.28
C SER A 68 16.39 26.58 10.32
N LEU A 69 16.14 27.07 9.10
CA LEU A 69 15.34 26.37 8.09
C LEU A 69 16.11 25.33 7.27
N ARG A 70 17.41 25.13 7.52
CA ARG A 70 18.19 24.10 6.81
C ARG A 70 17.65 22.68 7.02
N PHE A 71 16.83 22.43 8.05
CA PHE A 71 16.17 21.14 8.23
C PHE A 71 15.24 20.76 7.06
N LEU A 72 14.79 21.71 6.24
CA LEU A 72 14.06 21.42 5.01
C LEU A 72 14.90 20.57 4.03
N GLU A 73 16.23 20.59 4.17
CA GLU A 73 17.13 19.75 3.40
C GLU A 73 17.05 18.28 3.79
N ASP A 74 16.82 18.00 5.07
CA ASP A 74 16.74 16.65 5.63
C ASP A 74 15.29 16.14 5.73
N GLN A 75 14.31 16.98 5.37
CA GLN A 75 12.88 16.64 5.41
C GLN A 75 12.51 15.69 4.26
N GLY A 76 12.24 14.42 4.62
CA GLY A 76 11.63 13.43 3.73
C GLY A 76 10.10 13.48 3.72
N GLY A 77 9.46 12.41 3.26
CA GLY A 77 8.00 12.28 3.18
C GLY A 77 7.27 12.04 4.51
N TRP A 78 7.97 12.08 5.65
CA TRP A 78 7.38 11.86 6.97
C TRP A 78 6.49 13.01 7.42
N PHE A 79 5.47 12.69 8.22
CA PHE A 79 4.63 13.72 8.82
C PHE A 79 5.44 14.63 9.73
N ASN A 80 5.32 15.94 9.52
CA ASN A 80 5.88 16.96 10.40
C ASN A 80 4.82 18.06 10.60
N PRO A 81 4.44 18.40 11.85
CA PRO A 81 3.44 19.45 12.11
C PRO A 81 3.90 20.82 11.58
N PHE A 82 5.20 21.09 11.57
CA PHE A 82 5.80 22.33 11.05
C PHE A 82 5.75 22.42 9.52
N ILE A 83 5.12 21.50 8.78
CA ILE A 83 4.86 21.61 7.33
C ILE A 83 3.38 21.49 6.98
N LYS A 84 2.49 21.59 7.98
CA LYS A 84 1.03 21.58 7.82
C LYS A 84 0.40 22.89 8.33
N PRO A 85 -0.76 23.30 7.78
CA PRO A 85 -1.54 24.41 8.30
C PRO A 85 -2.23 24.06 9.62
N GLY A 86 -2.71 25.08 10.32
CA GLY A 86 -3.52 24.92 11.55
C GLY A 86 -2.74 24.93 12.87
N MET A 87 -1.45 25.28 12.85
CA MET A 87 -0.75 25.64 14.08
C MET A 87 -1.11 27.08 14.46
N THR A 88 -1.50 27.32 15.70
CA THR A 88 -1.63 28.67 16.24
C THR A 88 -0.24 29.21 16.63
N GLY A 89 -0.08 30.54 16.77
CA GLY A 89 1.17 31.13 17.29
C GLY A 89 1.56 30.56 18.66
N PRO A 90 2.85 30.55 19.06
CA PRO A 90 4.04 31.16 18.44
C PRO A 90 4.73 30.30 17.36
N TYR A 91 4.18 29.14 17.03
CA TYR A 91 4.83 28.15 16.18
C TYR A 91 4.45 28.25 14.69
N ASP A 92 3.56 29.17 14.34
CA ASP A 92 3.17 29.43 12.95
C ASP A 92 3.79 30.71 12.40
N ILE A 93 5.07 30.61 12.09
CA ILE A 93 5.84 31.70 11.46
C ILE A 93 5.45 31.96 9.99
N ARG A 94 4.53 31.15 9.42
CA ARG A 94 4.13 31.22 8.01
C ARG A 94 2.70 31.74 7.82
N GLY A 95 1.94 31.95 8.90
CA GLY A 95 0.56 32.42 8.84
C GLY A 95 -0.38 31.42 8.16
N TRP A 96 -0.24 30.14 8.49
CA TRP A 96 -1.04 29.04 7.95
C TRP A 96 -2.21 28.60 8.86
N HIS A 97 -2.51 29.33 9.93
CA HIS A 97 -3.72 29.14 10.73
C HIS A 97 -5.01 29.57 10.00
#